data_AF-A0A9P7L5Q1-F1
#
_entry.id   AF-A0A9P7L5Q1-F1
#
_cell.length_a   1.000
_cell.length_b   1.000
_cell.length_c   1.000
_cell.angle_alpha   90.00
_cell.angle_beta   90.00
_cell.angle_gamma   90.00
#
_symmetry.space_group_name_H-M   'P 1'
#
loop_
_entity.id
_entity.type
_entity.pdbx_description
1 polymer ?
#
loop_
_entity_poly.entity_id
_entity_poly.type
_entity_poly.pdbx_seq_one_letter_code
_entity_poly.pdbx_strand_id
1 'polypeptide(L)'
;MAAAAHMQGNKSDEESIEGSSSDEEAPRPGEVRMGKFVTSKGARIYTTGLATCVRVAVTGRYPNGFNGDDRFLAHVAESKHKAALQGLIDAIERAKGNGLQVVGVVVVILAADEGSPDSGQDDFNEEVIDRVQNAAGIQPNIIEHTSDEDYKMSVEADKRINYAAE
;
A
#
# COMPACT_ATOMS: atom_id res chain seq x y z
N MET A 1 54.39 35.81 26.39
CA MET A 1 53.37 35.90 27.45
C MET A 1 52.01 35.89 26.76
N ALA A 2 51.38 34.71 26.72
CA ALA A 2 50.03 34.40 27.27
C ALA A 2 48.89 35.15 26.54
N ALA A 3 48.06 34.50 25.68
CA ALA A 3 46.98 33.54 25.97
C ALA A 3 45.93 34.13 26.94
N ALA A 4 44.62 34.04 26.77
CA ALA A 4 43.75 33.26 25.90
C ALA A 4 42.38 33.95 25.79
N ALA A 5 41.63 33.59 24.74
CA ALA A 5 40.26 34.03 24.50
C ALA A 5 39.27 33.42 25.50
N HIS A 6 38.27 34.23 25.82
CA HIS A 6 37.13 33.96 26.67
C HIS A 6 36.09 33.16 25.88
N MET A 7 35.72 31.94 26.30
CA MET A 7 34.42 31.36 25.96
C MET A 7 33.84 30.59 27.15
N GLN A 8 32.59 30.95 27.39
CA GLN A 8 31.73 30.72 28.52
C GLN A 8 31.18 29.29 28.46
N GLY A 9 31.26 28.58 29.58
CA GLY A 9 30.70 27.23 29.69
C GLY A 9 29.18 27.27 29.57
N ASN A 10 28.65 26.47 28.65
CA ASN A 10 27.25 26.09 28.65
C ASN A 10 27.21 24.59 28.93
N LYS A 11 26.65 24.25 30.11
CA LYS A 11 26.23 22.89 30.43
C LYS A 11 25.12 22.52 29.46
N SER A 12 25.31 21.43 28.73
CA SER A 12 24.21 20.73 28.08
C SER A 12 24.20 19.34 28.68
N ASP A 13 23.17 19.11 29.50
CA ASP A 13 22.76 17.81 29.99
C ASP A 13 22.51 16.88 28.79
N GLU A 14 23.45 15.98 28.53
CA GLU A 14 23.21 14.81 27.67
C GLU A 14 22.33 13.83 28.44
N GLU A 15 21.02 14.07 28.43
CA GLU A 15 20.07 12.98 28.64
C GLU A 15 20.23 12.00 27.47
N SER A 16 20.91 10.89 27.78
CA SER A 16 20.97 9.70 26.98
C SER A 16 19.55 9.21 26.72
N ILE A 17 19.07 9.38 25.49
CA ILE A 17 17.83 8.75 25.03
C ILE A 17 18.18 7.29 24.74
N GLU A 18 18.13 6.46 25.78
CA GLU A 18 18.02 5.02 25.64
C GLU A 18 16.68 4.68 24.98
N GLY A 19 16.73 3.81 23.97
CA GLY A 19 15.66 2.87 23.69
C GLY A 19 14.49 3.36 22.85
N SER A 20 14.61 3.20 21.52
CA SER A 20 13.61 2.49 20.72
C SER A 20 14.25 2.04 19.42
N SER A 21 15.08 0.99 19.51
CA SER A 21 15.38 0.12 18.38
C SER A 21 14.09 -0.61 18.00
N SER A 22 13.31 -0.03 17.10
CA SER A 22 12.45 -0.83 16.24
C SER A 22 13.30 -1.19 15.02
N ASP A 23 13.88 -2.38 15.04
CA ASP A 23 14.41 -3.08 13.87
C ASP A 23 13.26 -3.31 12.85
N GLU A 24 12.70 -2.23 12.29
CA GLU A 24 12.00 -2.35 11.03
C GLU A 24 13.07 -2.51 9.96
N GLU A 25 13.41 -3.76 9.67
CA GLU A 25 14.22 -4.15 8.50
C GLU A 25 13.82 -3.28 7.31
N ALA A 26 14.75 -2.76 6.52
CA ALA A 26 14.37 -1.91 5.39
C ALA A 26 13.44 -2.71 4.44
N PRO A 27 12.36 -2.11 3.89
CA PRO A 27 11.46 -2.83 3.00
C PRO A 27 12.25 -3.40 1.82
N ARG A 28 12.00 -4.68 1.52
CA ARG A 28 12.62 -5.34 0.38
C ARG A 28 12.17 -4.67 -0.92
N PRO A 29 12.97 -4.72 -2.00
CA PRO A 29 12.59 -4.12 -3.28
C PRO A 29 11.21 -4.60 -3.76
N GLY A 30 10.30 -3.67 -3.99
CA GLY A 30 8.92 -3.94 -4.44
C GLY A 30 7.94 -4.33 -3.33
N GLU A 31 8.37 -4.41 -2.07
CA GLU A 31 7.49 -4.67 -0.94
C GLU A 31 6.61 -3.47 -0.61
N VAL A 32 5.31 -3.71 -0.48
CA VAL A 32 4.30 -2.72 -0.09
C VAL A 32 3.86 -3.03 1.33
N ARG A 33 4.17 -2.13 2.26
CA ARG A 33 3.78 -2.25 3.66
C ARG A 33 2.36 -1.75 3.91
N MET A 34 1.79 -2.17 5.03
CA MET A 34 0.49 -1.69 5.49
C MET A 34 0.48 -0.15 5.62
N GLY A 35 -0.58 0.46 5.10
CA GLY A 35 -0.74 1.91 4.98
C GLY A 35 0.16 2.57 3.95
N LYS A 36 0.65 1.80 2.96
CA LYS A 36 1.42 2.30 1.81
C LYS A 36 0.82 1.82 0.50
N PHE A 37 1.16 2.53 -0.57
CA PHE A 37 0.97 2.07 -1.93
C PHE A 37 2.30 2.22 -2.68
N VAL A 38 2.47 1.42 -3.72
CA VAL A 38 3.62 1.48 -4.63
C VAL A 38 3.13 1.32 -6.06
N THR A 39 3.81 2.00 -6.97
CA THR A 39 3.65 1.84 -8.41
C THR A 39 4.93 1.24 -9.00
N SER A 40 4.78 0.56 -10.14
CA SER A 40 5.92 -0.01 -10.82
C SER A 40 5.74 -0.06 -12.32
N LYS A 41 6.88 0.04 -13.00
CA LYS A 41 7.07 -0.19 -14.42
C LYS A 41 8.13 -1.28 -14.61
N GLY A 42 7.71 -2.41 -15.16
CA GLY A 42 8.53 -3.59 -15.44
C GLY A 42 8.89 -4.46 -14.23
N ALA A 43 8.88 -3.94 -13.00
CA ALA A 43 9.28 -4.68 -11.81
C ALA A 43 8.10 -5.28 -11.04
N ARG A 44 8.34 -6.42 -10.40
CA ARG A 44 7.39 -7.05 -9.46
C ARG A 44 7.20 -6.16 -8.24
N ILE A 45 5.95 -6.03 -7.80
CA ILE A 45 5.58 -5.45 -6.49
C ILE A 45 4.74 -6.45 -5.72
N TYR A 46 4.87 -6.50 -4.41
CA TYR A 46 4.18 -7.49 -3.58
C TYR A 46 3.92 -7.00 -2.17
N THR A 47 2.99 -7.65 -1.49
CA THR A 47 2.66 -7.43 -0.11
C THR A 47 2.30 -8.74 0.57
N THR A 48 2.59 -8.81 1.86
CA THR A 48 2.28 -9.91 2.77
C THR A 48 1.66 -9.30 4.04
N GLY A 49 1.00 -10.11 4.85
CA GLY A 49 0.60 -9.69 6.20
C GLY A 49 -0.82 -10.04 6.59
N LEU A 50 -1.31 -9.27 7.56
CA LEU A 50 -2.43 -9.62 8.44
C LEU A 50 -3.76 -9.86 7.72
N ALA A 51 -4.58 -10.67 8.39
CA ALA A 51 -5.90 -11.07 7.93
C ALA A 51 -6.97 -9.95 7.93
N THR A 52 -6.75 -8.82 8.59
CA THR A 52 -7.75 -7.72 8.68
C THR A 52 -7.53 -6.60 7.66
N CYS A 53 -6.58 -6.76 6.75
CA CYS A 53 -6.18 -5.71 5.82
C CYS A 53 -6.78 -5.92 4.43
N VAL A 54 -7.11 -4.82 3.75
CA VAL A 54 -7.52 -4.82 2.35
C VAL A 54 -6.30 -4.62 1.45
N ARG A 55 -6.21 -5.42 0.38
CA ARG A 55 -5.15 -5.34 -0.62
C ARG A 55 -5.75 -5.03 -1.98
N VAL A 56 -5.18 -4.06 -2.67
CA VAL A 56 -5.67 -3.62 -3.97
C VAL A 56 -4.56 -3.73 -5.00
N ALA A 57 -4.75 -4.55 -6.03
CA ALA A 57 -3.88 -4.62 -7.19
C ALA A 57 -4.59 -4.09 -8.44
N VAL A 58 -3.93 -3.19 -9.16
CA VAL A 58 -4.39 -2.70 -10.46
C VAL A 58 -3.29 -2.87 -11.49
N THR A 59 -3.66 -3.33 -12.68
CA THR A 59 -2.75 -3.48 -13.81
C THR A 59 -3.32 -2.83 -15.06
N GLY A 60 -2.45 -2.35 -15.92
CA GLY A 60 -2.85 -1.71 -17.16
C GLY A 60 -1.87 -1.93 -18.32
N ARG A 61 -2.22 -1.35 -19.47
CA ARG A 61 -1.40 -1.32 -20.67
C ARG A 61 -1.50 0.03 -21.35
N TYR A 62 -0.43 0.43 -22.03
CA TYR A 62 -0.40 1.63 -22.86
C TYR A 62 -0.47 1.21 -24.33
N PRO A 63 -1.65 1.23 -24.98
CA PRO A 63 -1.77 0.85 -26.39
C PRO A 63 -1.13 1.86 -27.35
N ASN A 64 -0.95 3.11 -26.90
CA ASN A 64 -0.54 4.23 -27.75
C ASN A 64 0.98 4.45 -27.75
N GLY A 65 1.77 3.49 -27.31
CA GLY A 65 3.24 3.61 -27.21
C GLY A 65 3.75 4.49 -26.08
N PHE A 66 2.85 5.05 -25.25
CA PHE A 66 3.23 5.71 -24.00
C PHE A 66 3.86 4.71 -23.03
N ASN A 67 4.65 5.25 -22.11
CA ASN A 67 5.40 4.47 -21.15
C ASN A 67 5.27 5.11 -19.78
N GLY A 68 4.76 4.35 -18.82
CA GLY A 68 4.49 4.80 -17.46
C GLY A 68 4.28 3.62 -16.55
N ASP A 69 3.95 3.90 -15.30
CA ASP A 69 3.60 2.87 -14.34
C ASP A 69 2.34 2.13 -14.80
N ASP A 70 2.40 0.81 -14.75
CA ASP A 70 1.35 -0.07 -15.25
C ASP A 70 1.01 -1.21 -14.26
N ARG A 71 1.59 -1.14 -13.07
CA ARG A 71 1.29 -1.96 -11.90
C ARG A 71 1.14 -1.04 -10.70
N PHE A 72 0.06 -1.25 -9.96
CA PHE A 72 -0.26 -0.48 -8.76
C PHE A 72 -0.65 -1.48 -7.68
N LEU A 73 -0.10 -1.32 -6.48
CA LEU A 73 -0.42 -2.16 -5.34
C LEU A 73 -0.54 -1.31 -4.10
N ALA A 74 -1.63 -1.46 -3.36
CA ALA A 74 -1.82 -0.87 -2.04
C ALA A 74 -2.12 -1.95 -1.01
N HIS A 75 -1.64 -1.73 0.20
CA HIS A 75 -1.95 -2.54 1.37
C HIS A 75 -2.47 -1.59 2.45
N VAL A 76 -3.75 -1.70 2.80
CA VAL A 76 -4.45 -0.76 3.67
C VAL A 76 -5.24 -1.48 4.74
N ALA A 77 -5.41 -0.83 5.89
CA ALA A 77 -6.27 -1.29 6.97
C ALA A 77 -7.17 -0.13 7.40
N GLU A 78 -8.28 -0.40 8.05
CA GLU A 78 -9.24 0.62 8.50
C GLU A 78 -8.54 1.77 9.25
N SER A 79 -7.62 1.45 10.16
CA SER A 79 -6.86 2.46 10.93
C SER A 79 -5.84 3.27 10.11
N LYS A 80 -5.47 2.81 8.91
CA LYS A 80 -4.33 3.33 8.14
C LYS A 80 -4.51 3.21 6.62
N HIS A 81 -5.63 3.70 6.08
CA HIS A 81 -5.93 3.61 4.64
C HIS A 81 -5.87 4.95 3.89
N LYS A 82 -6.36 6.05 4.48
CA LYS A 82 -6.71 7.30 3.75
C LYS A 82 -5.62 7.80 2.79
N ALA A 83 -4.39 7.97 3.27
CA ALA A 83 -3.29 8.50 2.46
C ALA A 83 -2.83 7.50 1.37
N ALA A 84 -2.79 6.21 1.68
CA ALA A 84 -2.38 5.18 0.73
C ALA A 84 -3.44 4.95 -0.36
N LEU A 85 -4.71 4.90 0.04
CA LEU A 85 -5.84 4.75 -0.89
C LEU A 85 -5.95 5.97 -1.80
N GLN A 86 -5.85 7.20 -1.28
CA GLN A 86 -5.83 8.41 -2.11
C GLN A 86 -4.63 8.41 -3.07
N GLY A 87 -3.43 8.10 -2.57
CA GLY A 87 -2.23 8.06 -3.41
C GLY A 87 -2.33 7.02 -4.53
N LEU A 88 -2.93 5.86 -4.26
CA LEU A 88 -3.25 4.85 -5.27
C LEU A 88 -4.19 5.41 -6.34
N ILE A 89 -5.29 6.03 -5.92
CA ILE A 89 -6.31 6.61 -6.83
C ILE A 89 -5.67 7.68 -7.73
N ASP A 90 -4.95 8.63 -7.14
CA ASP A 90 -4.27 9.70 -7.87
C ASP A 90 -3.27 9.14 -8.90
N ALA A 91 -2.58 8.05 -8.55
CA ALA A 91 -1.64 7.39 -9.43
C ALA A 91 -2.34 6.70 -10.62
N ILE A 92 -3.45 6.01 -10.38
CA ILE A 92 -4.26 5.37 -11.43
C ILE A 92 -4.83 6.43 -12.36
N GLU A 93 -5.42 7.49 -11.83
CA GLU A 93 -6.02 8.57 -12.62
C GLU A 93 -4.96 9.30 -13.46
N ARG A 94 -3.79 9.60 -12.88
CA ARG A 94 -2.67 10.20 -13.62
C ARG A 94 -2.19 9.27 -14.74
N ALA A 95 -2.05 7.98 -14.48
CA ALA A 95 -1.64 7.02 -15.48
C ALA A 95 -2.67 6.92 -16.62
N LYS A 96 -3.97 6.91 -16.30
CA LYS A 96 -5.08 6.95 -17.27
C LYS A 96 -5.07 8.24 -18.10
N GLY A 97 -4.84 9.39 -17.47
CA GLY A 97 -4.64 10.67 -18.16
C GLY A 97 -3.48 10.64 -19.16
N ASN A 98 -2.47 9.82 -18.89
CA ASN A 98 -1.33 9.55 -19.78
C ASN A 98 -1.57 8.38 -20.76
N GLY A 99 -2.81 7.89 -20.89
CA GLY A 99 -3.20 6.87 -21.87
C GLY A 99 -3.12 5.42 -21.37
N LEU A 100 -3.04 5.19 -20.05
CA LEU A 100 -3.16 3.84 -19.49
C LEU A 100 -4.59 3.33 -19.71
N GLN A 101 -4.72 2.15 -20.31
CA GLN A 101 -5.93 1.34 -20.24
C GLN A 101 -5.79 0.35 -19.09
N VAL A 102 -6.65 0.44 -18.08
CA VAL A 102 -6.72 -0.56 -17.01
C VAL A 102 -7.22 -1.87 -17.59
N VAL A 103 -6.58 -2.98 -17.22
CA VAL A 103 -6.90 -4.33 -17.73
C VAL A 103 -7.29 -5.31 -16.64
N GLY A 104 -6.90 -5.05 -15.39
CA GLY A 104 -7.23 -5.93 -14.27
C GLY A 104 -7.22 -5.16 -12.96
N VAL A 105 -8.22 -5.45 -12.12
CA VAL A 105 -8.35 -4.94 -10.76
C VAL A 105 -8.74 -6.11 -9.87
N VAL A 106 -7.98 -6.32 -8.79
CA VAL A 106 -8.29 -7.31 -7.76
C VAL A 106 -8.27 -6.59 -6.42
N VAL A 107 -9.31 -6.83 -5.62
CA VAL A 107 -9.40 -6.34 -4.23
C VAL A 107 -9.59 -7.57 -3.34
N VAL A 108 -8.66 -7.77 -2.40
CA VAL A 108 -8.78 -8.79 -1.36
C VAL A 108 -9.29 -8.11 -0.10
N ILE A 109 -10.40 -8.59 0.47
CA ILE A 109 -11.06 -8.04 1.66
C ILE A 109 -11.27 -9.10 2.74
N LEU A 110 -11.31 -8.67 4.00
CA LEU A 110 -11.82 -9.50 5.08
C LEU A 110 -13.33 -9.65 4.93
N ALA A 111 -13.82 -10.88 4.90
CA ALA A 111 -15.24 -11.19 4.87
C ALA A 111 -15.93 -10.76 6.19
N ALA A 112 -17.18 -10.31 6.09
CA ALA A 112 -18.00 -10.07 7.27
C ALA A 112 -18.17 -11.37 8.07
N ASP A 113 -17.97 -11.32 9.39
CA ASP A 113 -18.30 -12.44 10.26
C ASP A 113 -19.83 -12.53 10.38
N GLU A 114 -20.42 -13.64 9.95
CA GLU A 114 -21.86 -13.91 10.03
C GLU A 114 -22.41 -13.78 11.46
N GLY A 115 -21.55 -13.87 12.49
CA GLY A 115 -21.91 -13.75 13.91
C GLY A 115 -21.69 -12.38 14.56
N SER A 116 -20.95 -11.48 13.92
CA SER A 116 -20.74 -10.11 14.38
C SER A 116 -20.47 -9.19 13.20
N PRO A 117 -21.48 -8.45 12.71
CA PRO A 117 -21.26 -7.46 11.68
C PRO A 117 -20.41 -6.34 12.29
N ASP A 118 -19.11 -6.39 12.06
CA ASP A 118 -18.25 -5.24 12.28
C ASP A 118 -18.56 -4.24 11.17
N SER A 119 -19.59 -3.41 11.41
CA SER A 119 -20.04 -2.42 10.44
C SER A 119 -18.92 -1.46 10.02
N GLY A 120 -17.88 -1.28 10.85
CA GLY A 120 -16.71 -0.47 10.47
C GLY A 120 -15.87 -1.13 9.39
N GLN A 121 -15.70 -2.45 9.45
CA GLN A 121 -14.98 -3.21 8.44
C GLN A 121 -15.77 -3.29 7.12
N ASP A 122 -17.09 -3.44 7.19
CA ASP A 122 -17.96 -3.45 6.00
C ASP A 122 -17.96 -2.09 5.30
N ASP A 123 -18.16 -1.00 6.03
CA ASP A 123 -18.09 0.38 5.51
C ASP A 123 -16.70 0.66 4.88
N PHE A 124 -15.64 0.17 5.52
CA PHE A 124 -14.27 0.30 5.00
C PHE A 124 -14.05 -0.51 3.72
N ASN A 125 -14.54 -1.75 3.65
CA ASN A 125 -14.47 -2.59 2.45
C ASN A 125 -15.22 -1.92 1.29
N GLU A 126 -16.45 -1.44 1.52
CA GLU A 126 -17.25 -0.72 0.54
C GLU A 126 -16.55 0.55 0.05
N GLU A 127 -16.01 1.37 0.96
CA GLU A 127 -15.24 2.58 0.57
C GLU A 127 -14.09 2.23 -0.37
N VAL A 128 -13.29 1.22 -0.05
CA VAL A 128 -12.14 0.84 -0.88
C VAL A 128 -12.60 0.37 -2.25
N ILE A 129 -13.61 -0.51 -2.29
CA ILE A 129 -14.14 -1.07 -3.54
C ILE A 129 -14.66 0.04 -4.45
N ASP A 130 -15.52 0.92 -3.93
CA ASP A 130 -16.15 1.99 -4.70
C ASP A 130 -15.12 2.96 -5.26
N ARG A 131 -14.16 3.38 -4.43
CA ARG A 131 -13.15 4.34 -4.85
C ARG A 131 -12.20 3.76 -5.89
N VAL A 132 -11.80 2.50 -5.72
CA VAL A 132 -10.94 1.80 -6.70
C VAL A 132 -11.69 1.56 -8.01
N GLN A 133 -12.95 1.12 -7.94
CA GLN A 133 -13.80 0.93 -9.12
C GLN A 133 -13.95 2.22 -9.91
N ASN A 134 -14.23 3.34 -9.25
CA ASN A 134 -14.36 4.65 -9.88
C ASN A 134 -13.05 5.10 -10.55
N ALA A 135 -11.92 4.97 -9.85
CA ALA A 135 -10.62 5.35 -10.39
C ALA A 135 -10.21 4.47 -11.59
N ALA A 136 -10.41 3.16 -11.47
CA ALA A 136 -10.07 2.19 -12.51
C ALA A 136 -11.00 2.30 -13.74
N GLY A 137 -12.30 2.51 -13.51
CA GLY A 137 -13.33 2.51 -14.53
C GLY A 137 -13.75 1.10 -14.99
N ILE A 138 -13.42 0.06 -14.21
CA ILE A 138 -13.85 -1.32 -14.44
C ILE A 138 -14.24 -1.96 -13.10
N GLN A 139 -15.11 -2.97 -13.12
CA GLN A 139 -15.51 -3.72 -11.93
C GLN A 139 -14.31 -4.48 -11.35
N PRO A 140 -13.99 -4.31 -10.06
CA PRO A 140 -12.99 -5.13 -9.38
C PRO A 140 -13.40 -6.60 -9.28
N ASN A 141 -12.43 -7.52 -9.37
CA ASN A 141 -12.59 -8.89 -8.90
C ASN A 141 -12.38 -8.92 -7.38
N ILE A 142 -13.45 -9.16 -6.63
CA ILE A 142 -13.42 -9.19 -5.16
C ILE A 142 -13.08 -10.60 -4.68
N ILE A 143 -12.08 -10.68 -3.80
CA ILE A 143 -11.66 -11.92 -3.16
C ILE A 143 -11.85 -11.75 -1.67
N GLU A 144 -12.71 -12.56 -1.08
CA GLU A 144 -12.97 -12.57 0.34
C GLU A 144 -12.05 -13.59 1.03
N HIS A 145 -11.61 -13.30 2.25
CA HIS A 145 -10.92 -14.24 3.12
C HIS A 145 -11.36 -14.06 4.57
N THR A 146 -11.02 -15.02 5.42
CA THR A 146 -11.30 -14.97 6.87
C THR A 146 -10.11 -14.41 7.65
N SER A 147 -10.37 -14.05 8.90
CA SER A 147 -9.37 -13.52 9.84
C SER A 147 -8.32 -14.55 10.29
N ASP A 148 -8.52 -15.83 9.97
CA ASP A 148 -7.64 -16.93 10.37
C ASP A 148 -6.45 -17.14 9.41
N GLU A 149 -6.47 -16.50 8.25
CA GLU A 149 -5.45 -16.66 7.21
C GLU A 149 -4.80 -15.31 6.86
N ASP A 150 -3.47 -15.26 6.98
CA ASP A 150 -2.69 -14.19 6.38
C ASP A 150 -2.73 -14.33 4.86
N TYR A 151 -2.84 -13.20 4.17
CA TYR A 151 -2.96 -13.19 2.71
C TYR A 151 -1.79 -12.45 2.08
N LYS A 152 -1.24 -13.01 1.02
CA LYS A 152 -0.25 -12.35 0.16
C LYS A 152 -0.87 -11.93 -1.16
N MET A 153 -0.33 -10.85 -1.72
CA MET A 153 -0.67 -10.40 -3.06
C MET A 153 0.58 -9.89 -3.78
N SER A 154 0.73 -10.22 -5.06
CA SER A 154 1.78 -9.66 -5.90
C SER A 154 1.26 -9.31 -7.29
N VAL A 155 1.91 -8.32 -7.89
CA VAL A 155 1.79 -8.01 -9.30
C VAL A 155 3.14 -8.28 -9.94
N GLU A 156 3.20 -9.33 -10.75
CA GLU A 156 4.42 -9.83 -11.36
C GLU A 156 4.92 -8.94 -12.51
N ALA A 157 6.16 -9.14 -12.94
CA ALA A 157 6.76 -8.40 -14.05
C ALA A 157 5.99 -8.59 -15.38
N ASP A 158 5.27 -9.69 -15.56
CA ASP A 158 4.37 -9.94 -16.70
C ASP A 158 2.95 -9.36 -16.50
N LYS A 159 2.73 -8.64 -15.38
CA LYS A 159 1.46 -8.04 -14.94
C LYS A 159 0.42 -9.04 -14.46
N ARG A 160 0.78 -10.32 -14.27
CA ARG A 160 -0.11 -11.26 -13.60
C ARG A 160 -0.29 -10.84 -12.14
N ILE A 161 -1.54 -10.82 -11.67
CA ILE A 161 -1.87 -10.61 -10.26
C ILE A 161 -1.97 -12.00 -9.62
N ASN A 162 -1.12 -12.26 -8.62
CA ASN A 162 -1.18 -13.46 -7.80
C ASN A 162 -1.67 -13.09 -6.40
N TYR A 163 -2.49 -13.95 -5.81
CA TYR A 163 -2.97 -13.81 -4.44
C TYR A 163 -3.25 -15.20 -3.88
N ALA A 164 -2.94 -15.40 -2.60
CA ALA A 164 -3.16 -16.67 -1.91
C ALA A 164 -3.05 -16.46 -0.40
N ALA A 165 -3.65 -17.37 0.37
CA ALA A 165 -3.33 -17.55 1.77
C ALA A 165 -1.83 -17.92 1.92
N GLU A 166 -1.21 -17.49 3.01
CA GLU A 166 0.17 -17.84 3.38
C GLU A 166 0.30 -19.14 4.16
#